data_AF-A0A7C0TVR0-F1
#
_entry.id   AF-A0A7C0TVR0-F1
#
_cell.length_a   1.000
_cell.length_b   1.000
_cell.length_c   1.000
_cell.angle_alpha   90.00
_cell.angle_beta   90.00
_cell.angle_gamma   90.00
#
_symmetry.space_group_name_H-M   'P 1'
#
loop_
_entity.id
_entity.type
_entity.pdbx_description
1 polymer ?
#
loop_
_entity_poly.entity_id
_entity_poly.type
_entity_poly.pdbx_seq_one_letter_code
_entity_poly.pdbx_strand_id
1 'polypeptide(L)'
;MSQQPETKQAKHTNATTTDWQAEITRRRARTTAHLWGAMLVGGAVTILTAYFVATPRLEPREIVTQLAPLIAIWFFMLVWGIWPKMAEHHRATGVISLSYLVGVIILVQSPNSAGGQIWFLMLIPTVFVLSGKRGGIIASMASLLTYGAVTLAHRLGWIVPRPSLVATIVNTIYTNGLLFILALAILTPIFSSLTRSWVKTAQGAQTANRQLAAQLESQAQAYHQLQTQSTLLEATNQIIQAISGTLSFETLPAQVVRQVEQALDDWDIYHVGLFLLSTENADDGNDRAVLKAATSEAGRLAVETGYGMEVNTESPIGKAIIRRHASILSAEECQQTSQLGALALPHTRSEIVLPLQSGEEVIGVLDIHSSKENAFSTENLVLFQALAHQVATAIRNAQLFSRTNALLEEVQDIQRRYLGEAWRELLSRQPIQAISSSSLDDLHQDPSIQAMRRQALTKGETIVHSNDLGKASEPTKNTGLHKNGNGVASMIMPLKLRGQVIGTITVCDPRSRRRWTEAEINMAETIAEQTALTIENLRLLEETQRRAAQERLVSEIAGQVRASLNPDTVLKTTIRELGRALGAEVASIEIMPPPQERPNGSHSNGNGNTGMKSEQS
;
A
#
# COMPACT_ATOMS: atom_id res chain seq x y z
N MET A 1 17.61 32.55 -18.86
CA MET A 1 17.18 33.17 -17.59
C MET A 1 16.77 32.02 -16.68
N SER A 2 17.72 31.36 -16.01
CA SER A 2 18.21 31.64 -14.65
C SER A 2 17.09 31.99 -13.66
N GLN A 3 16.74 31.03 -12.80
CA GLN A 3 16.68 31.22 -11.34
C GLN A 3 16.48 29.87 -10.63
N GLN A 4 17.57 29.33 -10.07
CA GLN A 4 17.56 28.27 -9.05
C GLN A 4 17.00 28.83 -7.73
N PRO A 5 16.26 28.05 -6.93
CA PRO A 5 15.97 28.38 -5.54
C PRO A 5 17.02 27.73 -4.63
N GLU A 6 18.29 28.11 -4.78
CA GLU A 6 19.29 27.93 -3.72
C GLU A 6 19.53 29.31 -3.08
N THR A 7 19.68 29.36 -1.75
CA THR A 7 20.06 30.53 -0.89
C THR A 7 19.05 31.05 0.15
N LYS A 8 18.19 30.20 0.75
CA LYS A 8 17.55 30.56 2.05
C LYS A 8 18.03 29.78 3.28
N GLN A 9 18.59 28.58 3.13
CA GLN A 9 19.06 27.79 4.28
C GLN A 9 20.48 28.12 4.77
N ALA A 10 21.38 28.64 3.91
CA ALA A 10 22.74 29.00 4.31
C ALA A 10 22.84 30.28 5.18
N LYS A 11 21.74 31.03 5.34
CA LYS A 11 21.71 32.25 6.17
C LYS A 11 21.39 31.97 7.65
N HIS A 12 20.80 30.82 7.98
CA HIS A 12 20.40 30.51 9.36
C HIS A 12 21.48 29.79 10.18
N THR A 13 22.43 29.10 9.55
CA THR A 13 23.51 28.40 10.27
C THR A 13 24.63 29.32 10.75
N ASN A 14 24.94 30.40 10.02
CA ASN A 14 25.92 31.41 10.43
C ASN A 14 25.38 32.45 11.45
N ALA A 15 24.06 32.54 11.62
CA ALA A 15 23.44 33.46 12.58
C ALA A 15 23.57 32.98 14.04
N THR A 16 23.70 31.67 14.28
CA THR A 16 23.67 31.13 15.66
C THR A 16 24.99 31.22 16.42
N THR A 17 26.13 31.25 15.72
CA THR A 17 27.46 31.39 16.35
C THR A 17 27.82 32.83 16.66
N THR A 18 27.40 33.78 15.81
CA THR A 18 27.57 35.22 16.04
C THR A 18 26.70 35.74 17.17
N ASP A 19 25.47 35.22 17.32
CA ASP A 19 24.55 35.65 18.37
C ASP A 19 24.99 35.19 19.77
N TRP A 20 25.63 34.02 19.87
CA TRP A 20 26.15 33.50 21.14
C TRP A 20 27.38 34.28 21.66
N GLN A 21 28.31 34.68 20.78
CA GLN A 21 29.42 35.53 21.21
C GLN A 21 28.93 36.93 21.60
N ALA A 22 27.93 37.46 20.89
CA ALA A 22 27.29 38.72 21.25
C ALA A 22 26.60 38.62 22.63
N GLU A 23 25.94 37.51 22.95
CA GLU A 23 25.27 37.29 24.24
C GLU A 23 26.27 37.14 25.41
N ILE A 24 27.40 36.45 25.21
CA ILE A 24 28.47 36.38 26.23
C ILE A 24 29.08 37.77 26.48
N THR A 25 29.28 38.57 25.44
CA THR A 25 29.81 39.93 25.55
C THR A 25 28.82 40.83 26.29
N ARG A 26 27.53 40.76 25.95
CA ARG A 26 26.45 41.48 26.67
C ARG A 26 26.32 41.07 28.14
N ARG A 27 26.50 39.79 28.46
CA ARG A 27 26.47 39.31 29.86
C ARG A 27 27.69 39.78 30.65
N ARG A 28 28.89 39.80 30.04
CA ARG A 28 30.10 40.40 30.64
C ARG A 28 29.96 41.91 30.83
N ALA A 29 29.31 42.61 29.91
CA ALA A 29 29.01 44.04 30.04
C ALA A 29 28.04 44.31 31.21
N ARG A 30 27.00 43.48 31.38
CA ARG A 30 26.09 43.59 32.54
C ARG A 30 26.78 43.30 33.87
N THR A 31 27.59 42.24 33.94
CA THR A 31 28.29 41.90 35.20
C THR A 31 29.36 42.93 35.55
N THR A 32 30.11 43.46 34.57
CA THR A 32 31.06 44.56 34.80
C THR A 32 30.37 45.84 35.27
N ALA A 33 29.21 46.20 34.70
CA ALA A 33 28.42 47.35 35.13
C ALA A 33 27.91 47.20 36.58
N HIS A 34 27.41 46.03 36.97
CA HIS A 34 26.97 45.76 38.34
C HIS A 34 28.12 45.81 39.36
N LEU A 35 29.30 45.28 39.01
CA LEU A 35 30.49 45.33 39.86
C LEU A 35 30.99 46.78 40.07
N TRP A 36 30.96 47.60 39.02
CA TRP A 36 31.26 49.03 39.11
C TRP A 36 30.28 49.78 40.02
N GLY A 37 28.98 49.54 39.86
CA GLY A 37 27.95 50.12 40.72
C GLY A 37 28.14 49.73 42.20
N ALA A 38 28.45 48.46 42.47
CA ALA A 38 28.73 47.98 43.82
C ALA A 38 29.99 48.63 44.42
N MET A 39 31.07 48.79 43.64
CA MET A 39 32.29 49.47 44.11
C MET A 39 32.07 50.96 44.41
N LEU A 40 31.27 51.67 43.60
CA LEU A 40 30.96 53.08 43.86
C LEU A 40 30.18 53.27 45.15
N VAL A 41 29.14 52.44 45.37
CA VAL A 41 28.35 52.46 46.60
C VAL A 41 29.21 52.06 47.80
N GLY A 42 30.00 50.99 47.68
CA GLY A 42 30.90 50.54 48.75
C GLY A 42 31.96 51.58 49.13
N GLY A 43 32.54 52.28 48.16
CA GLY A 43 33.50 53.36 48.41
C GLY A 43 32.89 54.54 49.16
N ALA A 44 31.66 54.94 48.79
CA ALA A 44 30.94 56.01 49.48
C ALA A 44 30.62 55.64 50.94
N VAL A 45 30.14 54.40 51.16
CA VAL A 45 29.86 53.88 52.51
C VAL A 45 31.12 53.81 53.36
N THR A 46 32.27 53.43 52.77
CA THR A 46 33.54 53.37 53.48
C THR A 46 34.02 54.74 53.92
N ILE A 47 33.93 55.76 53.06
CA ILE A 47 34.26 57.15 53.39
C ILE A 47 33.34 57.68 54.49
N LEU A 48 32.03 57.40 54.40
CA LEU A 48 31.05 57.80 55.40
C LEU A 48 31.33 57.16 56.76
N THR A 49 31.65 55.86 56.77
CA THR A 49 31.99 55.12 58.00
C THR A 49 33.28 55.65 58.61
N ALA A 50 34.30 55.94 57.78
CA ALA A 50 35.55 56.54 58.24
C ALA A 50 35.34 57.93 58.86
N TYR A 51 34.45 58.75 58.28
CA TYR A 51 34.06 60.04 58.84
C TYR A 51 33.36 59.90 60.21
N PHE A 52 32.44 58.95 60.36
CA PHE A 52 31.74 58.68 61.63
C PHE A 52 32.66 58.08 62.71
N VAL A 53 33.68 57.31 62.34
CA VAL A 53 34.66 56.77 63.30
C VAL A 53 35.69 57.84 63.72
N ALA A 54 35.99 58.79 62.85
CA ALA A 54 36.96 59.86 63.09
C ALA A 54 36.39 61.06 63.87
N THR A 55 35.09 61.34 63.71
CA THR A 55 34.38 62.47 64.35
C THR A 55 34.54 62.57 65.87
N PRO A 56 34.53 61.48 66.66
CA PRO A 56 34.74 61.58 68.12
C PRO A 56 36.21 61.71 68.54
N ARG A 57 37.20 61.65 67.62
CA ARG A 57 38.63 61.50 67.97
C ARG A 57 39.55 62.59 67.42
N LEU A 58 39.11 63.38 66.45
CA LEU A 58 39.96 64.28 65.67
C LEU A 58 39.28 65.64 65.45
N GLU A 59 40.07 66.70 65.35
CA GLU A 59 39.60 68.04 64.98
C GLU A 59 39.05 68.04 63.53
N PRO A 60 37.99 68.82 63.21
CA PRO A 60 37.36 68.82 61.89
C PRO A 60 38.34 69.02 60.72
N ARG A 61 39.39 69.84 60.91
CA ARG A 61 40.41 70.10 59.88
C ARG A 61 41.34 68.91 59.62
N GLU A 62 41.59 68.09 60.64
CA GLU A 62 42.39 66.87 60.52
C GLU A 62 41.60 65.73 59.87
N ILE A 63 40.30 65.65 60.15
CA ILE A 63 39.39 64.69 59.49
C ILE A 63 39.37 64.94 57.97
N VAL A 64 39.25 66.20 57.55
CA VAL A 64 39.23 66.56 56.13
C VAL A 64 40.55 66.23 55.44
N THR A 65 41.69 66.53 56.06
CA THR A 65 43.01 66.22 55.48
C THR A 65 43.30 64.72 55.41
N GLN A 66 42.82 63.92 56.37
CA GLN A 66 42.97 62.46 56.31
C GLN A 66 42.01 61.78 55.32
N LEU A 67 40.81 62.32 55.12
CA LEU A 67 39.83 61.76 54.17
C LEU A 67 40.01 62.25 52.73
N ALA A 68 40.66 63.40 52.51
CA ALA A 68 40.92 63.97 51.18
C ALA A 68 41.47 62.97 50.14
N PRO A 69 42.50 62.14 50.43
CA PRO A 69 43.00 61.17 49.46
C PRO A 69 41.98 60.07 49.11
N LEU A 70 41.17 59.62 50.08
CA LEU A 70 40.13 58.62 49.84
C LEU A 70 39.00 59.19 48.99
N ILE A 71 38.60 60.44 49.25
CA ILE A 71 37.60 61.16 48.46
C ILE A 71 38.11 61.38 47.03
N ALA A 72 39.38 61.74 46.86
CA ALA A 72 39.99 61.92 45.53
C ALA A 72 40.04 60.61 44.72
N ILE A 73 40.41 59.49 45.35
CA ILE A 73 40.42 58.16 44.70
C ILE A 73 38.98 57.74 44.32
N TRP A 74 38.01 57.96 45.20
CA TRP A 74 36.61 57.65 44.93
C TRP A 74 36.01 58.53 43.82
N PHE A 75 36.34 59.82 43.80
CA PHE A 75 35.93 60.72 42.73
C PHE A 75 36.56 60.33 41.38
N PHE A 76 37.83 59.93 41.39
CA PHE A 76 38.50 59.38 40.20
C PHE A 76 37.81 58.10 39.70
N MET A 77 37.41 57.19 40.61
CA MET A 77 36.59 56.01 40.26
C MET A 77 35.28 56.38 39.57
N LEU A 78 34.58 57.38 40.09
CA LEU A 78 33.30 57.85 39.58
C LEU A 78 33.44 58.42 38.16
N VAL A 79 34.44 59.27 37.94
CA VAL A 79 34.72 59.86 36.62
C VAL A 79 35.16 58.79 35.62
N TRP A 80 36.01 57.85 36.02
CA TRP A 80 36.51 56.78 35.15
C TRP A 80 35.41 55.77 34.77
N GLY A 81 34.49 55.46 35.69
CA GLY A 81 33.38 54.53 35.46
C GLY A 81 32.28 55.08 34.55
N ILE A 82 32.02 56.40 34.60
CA ILE A 82 30.94 57.05 33.84
C ILE A 82 31.35 57.39 32.40
N TRP A 83 32.65 57.31 32.06
CA TRP A 83 33.14 57.72 30.73
C TRP A 83 32.58 56.83 29.60
N PRO A 84 31.69 57.34 28.70
CA PRO A 84 30.89 56.48 27.82
C PRO A 84 31.64 55.85 26.64
N LYS A 85 32.81 56.38 26.27
CA LYS A 85 33.54 56.02 25.04
C LYS A 85 34.66 54.98 25.21
N MET A 86 34.89 54.43 26.40
CA MET A 86 35.98 53.47 26.62
C MET A 86 35.58 52.03 26.31
N ALA A 87 36.43 51.31 25.56
CA ALA A 87 36.26 49.88 25.29
C ALA A 87 36.30 49.05 26.59
N GLU A 88 35.51 47.97 26.63
CA GLU A 88 35.26 47.16 27.83
C GLU A 88 36.55 46.62 28.48
N HIS A 89 37.55 46.27 27.67
CA HIS A 89 38.83 45.81 28.16
C HIS A 89 39.59 46.88 28.95
N HIS A 90 39.51 48.15 28.55
CA HIS A 90 40.15 49.26 29.27
C HIS A 90 39.42 49.59 30.58
N ARG A 91 38.09 49.43 30.62
CA ARG A 91 37.31 49.59 31.85
C ARG A 91 37.65 48.52 32.88
N ALA A 92 37.68 47.24 32.47
CA ALA A 92 38.06 46.14 33.34
C ALA A 92 39.50 46.29 33.87
N THR A 93 40.45 46.63 33.00
CA THR A 93 41.84 46.88 33.39
C THR A 93 41.95 48.08 34.34
N GLY A 94 41.17 49.14 34.13
CA GLY A 94 41.10 50.29 35.03
C GLY A 94 40.64 49.94 36.45
N VAL A 95 39.56 49.13 36.58
CA VAL A 95 39.11 48.61 37.90
C VAL A 95 40.22 47.86 38.59
N ILE A 96 40.87 46.95 37.85
CA ILE A 96 41.89 46.07 38.39
C ILE A 96 43.10 46.88 38.86
N SER A 97 43.62 47.78 38.02
CA SER A 97 44.76 48.63 38.35
C SER A 97 44.49 49.55 39.54
N LEU A 98 43.27 50.09 39.64
CA LEU A 98 42.91 50.99 40.71
C LEU A 98 42.66 50.24 42.03
N SER A 99 41.96 49.11 41.98
CA SER A 99 41.79 48.22 43.14
C SER A 99 43.13 47.67 43.63
N TYR A 100 44.07 47.44 42.72
CA TYR A 100 45.45 47.07 43.04
C TYR A 100 46.18 48.23 43.74
N LEU A 101 46.11 49.45 43.21
CA LEU A 101 46.71 50.64 43.81
C LEU A 101 46.18 50.89 45.24
N VAL A 102 44.87 50.77 45.43
CA VAL A 102 44.23 50.86 46.77
C VAL A 102 44.79 49.79 47.70
N GLY A 103 44.90 48.55 47.23
CA GLY A 103 45.53 47.47 47.98
C GLY A 103 46.96 47.78 48.40
N VAL A 104 47.78 48.35 47.49
CA VAL A 104 49.16 48.78 47.79
C VAL A 104 49.18 49.89 48.84
N ILE A 105 48.31 50.89 48.72
CA ILE A 105 48.25 52.01 49.67
C ILE A 105 47.88 51.51 51.08
N ILE A 106 46.85 50.66 51.19
CA ILE A 106 46.45 50.04 52.46
C ILE A 106 47.62 49.22 53.04
N LEU A 107 48.32 48.48 52.18
CA LEU A 107 49.46 47.67 52.61
C LEU A 107 50.65 48.53 53.04
N VAL A 108 50.97 49.65 52.38
CA VAL A 108 52.07 50.53 52.79
C VAL A 108 51.76 51.26 54.10
N GLN A 109 50.50 51.70 54.28
CA GLN A 109 50.06 52.38 55.50
C GLN A 109 49.99 51.43 56.70
N SER A 110 49.69 50.16 56.45
CA SER A 110 49.61 49.14 57.49
C SER A 110 50.15 47.80 56.99
N PRO A 111 51.49 47.66 56.87
CA PRO A 111 52.16 46.50 56.28
C PRO A 111 51.79 45.17 56.93
N ASN A 112 51.48 45.22 58.22
CA ASN A 112 51.20 44.05 59.03
C ASN A 112 49.70 43.84 59.28
N SER A 113 48.81 44.64 58.68
CA SER A 113 47.37 44.48 58.85
C SER A 113 46.80 43.38 57.96
N ALA A 114 45.83 42.62 58.49
CA ALA A 114 45.06 41.65 57.71
C ALA A 114 44.29 42.32 56.54
N GLY A 115 44.00 43.62 56.63
CA GLY A 115 43.22 44.36 55.64
C GLY A 115 43.87 44.37 54.24
N GLY A 116 45.15 44.70 54.15
CA GLY A 116 45.86 44.72 52.86
C GLY A 116 45.96 43.32 52.23
N GLN A 117 46.20 42.29 53.05
CA GLN A 117 46.24 40.91 52.60
C GLN A 117 44.87 40.43 52.11
N ILE A 118 43.81 40.60 52.89
CA ILE A 118 42.45 40.21 52.49
C ILE A 118 42.02 40.91 51.19
N TRP A 119 42.42 42.18 51.01
CA TRP A 119 42.12 42.94 49.79
C TRP A 119 42.78 42.34 48.55
N PHE A 120 44.08 42.02 48.59
CA PHE A 120 44.74 41.35 47.47
C PHE A 120 44.18 39.95 47.22
N LEU A 121 43.76 39.24 48.27
CA LEU A 121 43.21 37.89 48.19
C LEU A 121 41.85 37.89 47.45
N MET A 122 41.04 38.93 47.67
CA MET A 122 39.78 39.18 46.94
C MET A 122 39.99 39.73 45.52
N LEU A 123 41.10 40.42 45.27
CA LEU A 123 41.44 40.94 43.95
C LEU A 123 41.66 39.81 42.93
N ILE A 124 42.25 38.69 43.36
CA ILE A 124 42.61 37.57 42.49
C ILE A 124 41.39 36.89 41.83
N PRO A 125 40.35 36.44 42.56
CA PRO A 125 39.12 35.93 41.96
C PRO A 125 38.48 36.94 40.99
N THR A 126 38.51 38.22 41.37
CA THR A 126 37.94 39.31 40.57
C THR A 126 38.67 39.45 39.23
N VAL A 127 40.00 39.43 39.23
CA VAL A 127 40.82 39.45 37.99
C VAL A 127 40.60 38.17 37.18
N PHE A 128 40.42 37.01 37.82
CA PHE A 128 40.18 35.74 37.13
C PHE A 128 38.86 35.75 36.35
N VAL A 129 37.81 36.36 36.92
CA VAL A 129 36.51 36.52 36.27
C VAL A 129 36.58 37.54 35.13
N LEU A 130 37.29 38.65 35.31
CA LEU A 130 37.31 39.77 34.36
C LEU A 130 38.29 39.58 33.19
N SER A 131 39.50 39.08 33.47
CA SER A 131 40.61 38.99 32.49
C SER A 131 41.00 37.54 32.15
N GLY A 132 40.31 36.55 32.71
CA GLY A 132 40.53 35.13 32.45
C GLY A 132 41.81 34.57 33.09
N LYS A 133 42.13 33.31 32.74
CA LYS A 133 43.20 32.53 33.40
C LYS A 133 44.58 33.22 33.40
N ARG A 134 44.97 33.83 32.27
CA ARG A 134 46.28 34.50 32.14
C ARG A 134 46.37 35.73 33.04
N GLY A 135 45.32 36.57 33.04
CA GLY A 135 45.24 37.75 33.90
C GLY A 135 45.24 37.39 35.38
N GLY A 136 44.48 36.36 35.78
CA GLY A 136 44.43 35.89 37.16
C GLY A 136 45.79 35.42 37.68
N ILE A 137 46.55 34.64 36.88
CA ILE A 137 47.91 34.19 37.26
C ILE A 137 48.86 35.38 37.41
N ILE A 138 48.82 36.34 36.48
CA ILE A 138 49.65 37.55 36.54
C ILE A 138 49.33 38.36 37.80
N ALA A 139 48.05 38.55 38.13
CA ALA A 139 47.64 39.26 39.34
C ALA A 139 48.04 38.54 40.63
N SER A 140 47.97 37.20 40.67
CA SER A 140 48.46 36.39 41.78
C SER A 140 49.96 36.59 42.01
N MET A 141 50.76 36.53 40.94
CA MET A 141 52.22 36.76 41.02
C MET A 141 52.55 38.19 41.44
N ALA A 142 51.88 39.19 40.84
CA ALA A 142 52.08 40.60 41.15
C ALA A 142 51.72 40.93 42.61
N SER A 143 50.62 40.36 43.12
CA SER A 143 50.17 40.54 44.50
C SER A 143 51.16 39.92 45.49
N LEU A 144 51.68 38.71 45.19
CA LEU A 144 52.67 38.04 46.02
C LEU A 144 54.00 38.83 46.08
N LEU A 145 54.48 39.29 44.91
CA LEU A 145 55.72 40.06 44.80
C LEU A 145 55.60 41.40 45.53
N THR A 146 54.47 42.07 45.40
CA THR A 146 54.22 43.36 46.07
C THR A 146 54.09 43.22 47.57
N TYR A 147 53.42 42.16 48.04
CA TYR A 147 53.38 41.86 49.48
C TYR A 147 54.78 41.61 50.04
N GLY A 148 55.59 40.80 49.35
CA GLY A 148 56.97 40.55 49.74
C GLY A 148 57.82 41.83 49.76
N ALA A 149 57.71 42.66 48.73
CA ALA A 149 58.45 43.92 48.61
C ALA A 149 58.10 44.92 49.72
N VAL A 150 56.81 45.12 50.03
CA VAL A 150 56.38 46.03 51.10
C VAL A 150 56.81 45.51 52.47
N THR A 151 56.71 44.20 52.70
CA THR A 151 57.16 43.58 53.96
C THR A 151 58.67 43.73 54.16
N LEU A 152 59.46 43.59 53.10
CA LEU A 152 60.91 43.77 53.13
C LEU A 152 61.31 45.24 53.35
N ALA A 153 60.66 46.17 52.65
CA ALA A 153 60.89 47.61 52.81
C ALA A 153 60.57 48.08 54.24
N HIS A 154 59.56 47.50 54.87
CA HIS A 154 59.25 47.75 56.27
C HIS A 154 60.36 47.23 57.21
N ARG A 155 60.87 46.00 57.00
CA ARG A 155 62.00 45.46 57.79
C ARG A 155 63.27 46.29 57.69
N LEU A 156 63.54 46.87 56.52
CA LEU A 156 64.71 47.72 56.27
C LEU A 156 64.57 49.13 56.87
N GLY A 157 63.43 49.45 57.49
CA GLY A 157 63.19 50.73 58.16
C GLY A 157 62.86 51.88 57.19
N TRP A 158 62.65 51.60 55.90
CA TRP A 158 62.31 52.62 54.91
C TRP A 158 60.88 53.17 55.09
N ILE A 159 60.02 52.43 55.81
CA ILE A 159 58.62 52.79 56.07
C ILE A 159 58.42 52.84 57.59
N VAL A 160 58.31 54.05 58.15
CA VAL A 160 58.11 54.29 59.59
C VAL A 160 56.61 54.31 59.91
N PRO A 161 56.08 53.36 60.71
CA PRO A 161 54.66 53.32 61.04
C PRO A 161 54.27 54.40 62.05
N ARG A 162 53.11 55.05 61.87
CA ARG A 162 52.48 55.84 62.93
C ARG A 162 51.92 54.90 64.01
N PRO A 163 52.07 55.19 65.31
CA PRO A 163 51.65 54.27 66.35
C PRO A 163 50.12 54.24 66.46
N SER A 164 49.51 53.14 66.04
CA SER A 164 48.20 52.69 66.50
C SER A 164 48.39 51.38 67.28
N LEU A 165 47.53 51.12 68.27
CA LEU A 165 47.54 50.00 69.24
C LEU A 165 47.58 48.60 68.58
N VAL A 166 48.72 48.27 67.97
CA VAL A 166 48.89 47.15 67.04
C VAL A 166 50.11 46.29 67.42
N ALA A 167 50.70 46.53 68.60
CA ALA A 167 51.81 45.72 69.12
C ALA A 167 51.41 44.26 69.46
N THR A 168 50.11 43.92 69.46
CA THR A 168 49.62 42.53 69.60
C THR A 168 49.68 41.73 68.27
N ILE A 169 50.05 42.35 67.15
CA ILE A 169 50.06 41.71 65.81
C ILE A 169 51.34 40.88 65.52
N VAL A 170 52.33 40.86 66.41
CA VAL A 170 53.58 40.11 66.14
C VAL A 170 53.36 38.59 66.05
N ASN A 171 52.32 38.03 66.68
CA ASN A 171 51.93 36.62 66.51
C ASN A 171 51.02 36.34 65.30
N THR A 172 50.65 37.38 64.54
CA THR A 172 49.86 37.31 63.30
C THR A 172 50.76 37.27 62.04
N ILE A 173 52.07 37.49 62.22
CA ILE A 173 53.06 37.62 61.13
C ILE A 173 53.32 36.29 60.41
N TYR A 174 53.23 35.15 61.11
CA TYR A 174 53.47 33.83 60.51
C TYR A 174 52.18 33.12 60.05
N THR A 175 51.08 33.28 60.78
CA THR A 175 49.79 32.68 60.45
C THR A 175 49.16 33.33 59.22
N ASN A 176 49.15 34.66 59.09
CA ASN A 176 48.41 35.30 58.00
C ASN A 176 49.13 35.30 56.65
N GLY A 177 50.46 35.41 56.63
CA GLY A 177 51.23 35.32 55.39
C GLY A 177 51.20 33.93 54.77
N LEU A 178 51.33 32.88 55.61
CA LEU A 178 51.22 31.50 55.17
C LEU A 178 49.78 31.18 54.73
N LEU A 179 48.76 31.60 55.47
CA LEU A 179 47.35 31.45 55.08
C LEU A 179 47.02 32.16 53.76
N PHE A 180 47.60 33.34 53.51
CA PHE A 180 47.44 34.06 52.25
C PHE A 180 48.03 33.28 51.05
N ILE A 181 49.25 32.74 51.20
CA ILE A 181 49.90 31.92 50.17
C ILE A 181 49.14 30.61 49.97
N LEU A 182 48.68 29.97 51.05
CA LEU A 182 47.90 28.72 50.99
C LEU A 182 46.54 28.94 50.33
N ALA A 183 45.85 30.02 50.67
CA ALA A 183 44.60 30.42 50.04
C ALA A 183 44.80 30.73 48.55
N LEU A 184 45.91 31.37 48.17
CA LEU A 184 46.26 31.61 46.76
C LEU A 184 46.51 30.31 46.00
N ALA A 185 47.23 29.38 46.62
CA ALA A 185 47.55 28.07 46.07
C ALA A 185 46.31 27.17 45.92
N ILE A 186 45.28 27.37 46.75
CA ILE A 186 44.01 26.61 46.69
C ILE A 186 42.99 27.27 45.75
N LEU A 187 42.80 28.58 45.84
CA LEU A 187 41.78 29.31 45.08
C LEU A 187 42.08 29.33 43.57
N THR A 188 43.34 29.48 43.18
CA THR A 188 43.73 29.53 41.76
C THR A 188 43.37 28.24 40.99
N PRO A 189 43.72 27.03 41.45
CA PRO A 189 43.35 25.80 40.77
C PRO A 189 41.85 25.52 40.82
N ILE A 190 41.16 25.81 41.93
CA ILE A 190 39.69 25.63 42.04
C ILE A 190 38.97 26.50 41.01
N PHE A 191 39.28 27.79 40.93
CA PHE A 191 38.66 28.69 39.94
C PHE A 191 39.06 28.32 38.50
N SER A 192 40.29 27.87 38.28
CA SER A 192 40.71 27.35 36.97
C SER A 192 39.98 26.06 36.57
N SER A 193 39.58 25.24 37.55
CA SER A 193 38.85 23.99 37.34
C SER A 193 37.38 24.29 37.03
N LEU A 194 36.74 25.15 37.83
CA LEU A 194 35.37 25.59 37.60
C LEU A 194 35.20 26.20 36.20
N THR A 195 36.08 27.11 35.81
CA THR A 195 35.99 27.74 34.48
C THR A 195 36.17 26.74 33.34
N ARG A 196 37.08 25.77 33.48
CA ARG A 196 37.24 24.68 32.51
C ARG A 196 36.01 23.76 32.46
N SER A 197 35.44 23.43 33.61
CA SER A 197 34.24 22.58 33.71
C SER A 197 33.01 23.25 33.08
N TRP A 198 32.81 24.54 33.36
CA TRP A 198 31.74 25.35 32.76
C TRP A 198 31.87 25.46 31.24
N VAL A 199 33.08 25.65 30.72
CA VAL A 199 33.30 25.69 29.26
C VAL A 199 33.02 24.32 28.63
N LYS A 200 33.48 23.22 29.23
CA LYS A 200 33.22 21.86 28.71
C LYS A 200 31.74 21.49 28.75
N THR A 201 31.03 21.81 29.82
CA THR A 201 29.59 21.55 29.96
C THR A 201 28.76 22.39 29.00
N ALA A 202 29.12 23.65 28.79
CA ALA A 202 28.48 24.50 27.78
C ALA A 202 28.71 23.97 26.35
N GLN A 203 29.91 23.48 26.05
CA GLN A 203 30.22 22.85 24.76
C GLN A 203 29.43 21.54 24.56
N GLY A 204 29.36 20.68 25.58
CA GLY A 204 28.60 19.43 25.52
C GLY A 204 27.09 19.63 25.34
N ALA A 205 26.51 20.63 26.00
CA ALA A 205 25.11 21.00 25.81
C ALA A 205 24.85 21.50 24.37
N GLN A 206 25.80 22.24 23.78
CA GLN A 206 25.68 22.72 22.41
C GLN A 206 25.76 21.60 21.38
N THR A 207 26.64 20.61 21.58
CA THR A 207 26.71 19.45 20.67
C THR A 207 25.46 18.58 20.77
N ALA A 208 24.93 18.37 21.97
CA ALA A 208 23.68 17.63 22.17
C ALA A 208 22.49 18.33 21.50
N ASN A 209 22.38 19.66 21.62
CA ASN A 209 21.34 20.43 20.94
C ASN A 209 21.47 20.38 19.42
N ARG A 210 22.70 20.41 18.87
CA ARG A 210 22.91 20.26 17.43
C ARG A 210 22.50 18.87 16.94
N GLN A 211 22.84 17.82 17.69
CA GLN A 211 22.43 16.45 17.37
C GLN A 211 20.92 16.29 17.40
N LEU A 212 20.25 16.82 18.43
CA LEU A 212 18.80 16.77 18.55
C LEU A 212 18.11 17.55 17.41
N ALA A 213 18.62 18.73 17.04
CA ALA A 213 18.10 19.50 15.92
C ALA A 213 18.24 18.75 14.58
N ALA A 214 19.41 18.17 14.33
CA ALA A 214 19.64 17.35 13.13
C ALA A 214 18.72 16.12 13.08
N GLN A 215 18.46 15.49 14.23
CA GLN A 215 17.57 14.33 14.34
C GLN A 215 16.10 14.70 14.13
N LEU A 216 15.65 15.87 14.62
CA LEU A 216 14.31 16.38 14.35
C LEU A 216 14.11 16.71 12.87
N GLU A 217 15.13 17.27 12.22
CA GLU A 217 15.07 17.62 10.80
C GLU A 217 15.02 16.37 9.90
N SER A 218 15.82 15.35 10.20
CA SER A 218 15.77 14.07 9.46
C SER A 218 14.45 13.34 9.65
N GLN A 219 13.89 13.37 10.87
CA GLN A 219 12.59 12.75 11.15
C GLN A 219 11.45 13.48 10.43
N ALA A 220 11.46 14.81 10.40
CA ALA A 220 10.47 15.60 9.68
C ALA A 220 10.51 15.34 8.16
N GLN A 221 11.70 15.19 7.58
CA GLN A 221 11.85 14.82 6.16
C GLN A 221 11.28 13.42 5.87
N ALA A 222 11.56 12.44 6.73
CA ALA A 222 11.01 11.10 6.59
C ALA A 222 9.48 11.09 6.69
N TYR A 223 8.90 11.86 7.63
CA TYR A 223 7.45 12.01 7.75
C TYR A 223 6.82 12.63 6.50
N HIS A 224 7.42 13.69 5.95
CA HIS A 224 6.92 14.30 4.71
C HIS A 224 6.99 13.33 3.52
N GLN A 225 8.07 12.55 3.39
CA GLN A 225 8.18 11.54 2.33
C GLN A 225 7.11 10.45 2.44
N LEU A 226 6.88 9.94 3.66
CA LEU A 226 5.82 8.97 3.92
C LEU A 226 4.43 9.51 3.58
N GLN A 227 4.17 10.78 3.92
CA GLN A 227 2.89 11.40 3.65
C GLN A 227 2.64 11.58 2.15
N THR A 228 3.63 12.05 1.38
CA THR A 228 3.53 12.14 -0.08
C THR A 228 3.31 10.78 -0.74
N GLN A 229 3.98 9.73 -0.26
CA GLN A 229 3.74 8.36 -0.74
C GLN A 229 2.33 7.88 -0.41
N SER A 230 1.83 8.13 0.81
CA SER A 230 0.48 7.72 1.22
C SER A 230 -0.61 8.37 0.36
N THR A 231 -0.52 9.68 0.11
CA THR A 231 -1.50 10.40 -0.71
C THR A 231 -1.52 9.89 -2.15
N LEU A 232 -0.33 9.58 -2.71
CA LEU A 232 -0.23 8.99 -4.04
C LEU A 232 -0.86 7.58 -4.07
N LEU A 233 -0.60 6.77 -3.04
CA LEU A 233 -1.19 5.43 -2.91
C LEU A 233 -2.70 5.48 -2.74
N GLU A 234 -3.23 6.43 -1.97
CA GLU A 234 -4.68 6.62 -1.77
C GLU A 234 -5.39 7.04 -3.05
N ALA A 235 -4.82 7.99 -3.81
CA ALA A 235 -5.34 8.37 -5.12
C ALA A 235 -5.33 7.18 -6.10
N THR A 236 -4.24 6.40 -6.10
CA THR A 236 -4.15 5.18 -6.91
C THR A 236 -5.20 4.15 -6.48
N ASN A 237 -5.42 3.97 -5.17
CA ASN A 237 -6.36 2.98 -4.65
C ASN A 237 -7.82 3.34 -4.98
N GLN A 238 -8.17 4.63 -5.02
CA GLN A 238 -9.48 5.08 -5.51
C GLN A 238 -9.68 4.75 -6.99
N ILE A 239 -8.66 4.95 -7.83
CA ILE A 239 -8.68 4.57 -9.26
C ILE A 239 -8.85 3.04 -9.41
N ILE A 240 -8.13 2.26 -8.59
CA ILE A 240 -8.17 0.79 -8.57
C ILE A 240 -9.55 0.26 -8.16
N GLN A 241 -10.20 0.87 -7.16
CA GLN A 241 -11.52 0.44 -6.69
C GLN A 241 -12.63 0.74 -7.72
N ALA A 242 -12.53 1.83 -8.48
CA ALA A 242 -13.48 2.16 -9.54
C ALA A 242 -13.44 1.16 -10.71
N ILE A 243 -12.27 0.58 -10.99
CA ILE A 243 -12.07 -0.41 -12.06
C ILE A 243 -12.59 -1.80 -11.65
N SER A 244 -12.47 -2.17 -10.36
CA SER A 244 -12.81 -3.51 -9.86
C SER A 244 -14.31 -3.77 -9.67
N GLY A 245 -15.17 -2.74 -9.79
CA GLY A 245 -16.62 -2.85 -9.58
C GLY A 245 -17.41 -3.46 -10.76
N THR A 246 -16.80 -3.59 -11.94
CA THR A 246 -17.51 -4.02 -13.16
C THR A 246 -17.13 -5.46 -13.53
N LEU A 247 -18.09 -6.38 -13.39
CA LEU A 247 -17.90 -7.82 -13.64
C LEU A 247 -18.15 -8.26 -15.10
N SER A 248 -18.56 -7.34 -15.99
CA SER A 248 -18.90 -7.69 -17.39
C SER A 248 -17.74 -7.41 -18.34
N PHE A 249 -17.13 -8.48 -18.88
CA PHE A 249 -16.02 -8.38 -19.83
C PHE A 249 -16.36 -7.55 -21.08
N GLU A 250 -17.60 -7.60 -21.59
CA GLU A 250 -18.01 -6.88 -22.80
C GLU A 250 -17.94 -5.35 -22.65
N THR A 251 -18.23 -4.84 -21.45
CA THR A 251 -18.33 -3.40 -21.21
C THR A 251 -17.12 -2.84 -20.48
N LEU A 252 -16.33 -3.71 -19.84
CA LEU A 252 -15.18 -3.33 -19.02
C LEU A 252 -14.10 -2.59 -19.81
N PRO A 253 -13.64 -3.04 -21.01
CA PRO A 253 -12.61 -2.33 -21.76
C PRO A 253 -12.94 -0.85 -21.99
N ALA A 254 -14.19 -0.56 -22.38
CA ALA A 254 -14.65 0.80 -22.64
C ALA A 254 -14.76 1.65 -21.38
N GLN A 255 -15.10 1.06 -20.23
CA GLN A 255 -15.12 1.76 -18.96
C GLN A 255 -13.71 2.05 -18.44
N VAL A 256 -12.80 1.09 -18.57
CA VAL A 256 -11.40 1.24 -18.17
C VAL A 256 -10.77 2.43 -18.86
N VAL A 257 -10.81 2.50 -20.20
CA VAL A 257 -10.15 3.61 -20.91
C VAL A 257 -10.73 4.98 -20.54
N ARG A 258 -12.05 5.08 -20.32
CA ARG A 258 -12.68 6.33 -19.84
C ARG A 258 -12.26 6.70 -18.42
N GLN A 259 -12.19 5.72 -17.51
CA GLN A 259 -11.76 5.98 -16.13
C GLN A 259 -10.28 6.35 -16.08
N VAL A 260 -9.44 5.73 -16.90
CA VAL A 260 -8.02 6.06 -17.01
C VAL A 260 -7.84 7.48 -17.55
N GLU A 261 -8.57 7.86 -18.60
CA GLU A 261 -8.56 9.23 -19.12
C GLU A 261 -9.00 10.24 -18.05
N GLN A 262 -10.12 9.99 -17.35
CA GLN A 262 -10.61 10.86 -16.28
C GLN A 262 -9.66 10.95 -15.08
N ALA A 263 -9.02 9.84 -14.71
CA ALA A 263 -8.09 9.80 -13.59
C ALA A 263 -6.78 10.57 -13.87
N LEU A 264 -6.50 10.84 -15.14
CA LEU A 264 -5.27 11.45 -15.60
C LEU A 264 -5.53 12.80 -16.30
N ASP A 265 -6.64 13.46 -15.97
CA ASP A 265 -7.06 14.75 -16.57
C ASP A 265 -5.97 15.84 -16.44
N ASP A 266 -5.23 15.85 -15.32
CA ASP A 266 -4.12 16.78 -15.08
C ASP A 266 -2.95 16.65 -16.07
N TRP A 267 -2.90 15.57 -16.86
CA TRP A 267 -1.77 15.21 -17.74
C TRP A 267 -2.02 15.55 -19.22
N ASP A 268 -3.12 16.23 -19.56
CA ASP A 268 -3.48 16.61 -20.94
C ASP A 268 -3.48 15.37 -21.88
N ILE A 269 -4.16 14.33 -21.41
CA ILE A 269 -4.34 13.08 -22.15
C ILE A 269 -5.55 13.23 -23.06
N TYR A 270 -5.35 12.94 -24.35
CA TYR A 270 -6.40 13.08 -25.36
C TYR A 270 -6.77 11.75 -26.04
N HIS A 271 -5.96 10.70 -25.80
CA HIS A 271 -6.25 9.36 -26.27
C HIS A 271 -5.71 8.32 -25.30
N VAL A 272 -6.60 7.40 -24.91
CA VAL A 272 -6.25 6.13 -24.26
C VAL A 272 -6.79 5.01 -25.13
N GLY A 273 -5.95 4.04 -25.48
CA GLY A 273 -6.27 2.84 -26.23
C GLY A 273 -5.98 1.58 -25.41
N LEU A 274 -6.89 0.61 -25.44
CA LEU A 274 -6.74 -0.67 -24.78
C LEU A 274 -6.71 -1.79 -25.81
N PHE A 275 -5.53 -2.39 -25.97
CA PHE A 275 -5.29 -3.51 -26.86
C PHE A 275 -5.29 -4.81 -26.05
N LEU A 276 -6.05 -5.82 -26.50
CA LEU A 276 -6.00 -7.16 -25.92
C LEU A 276 -5.44 -8.14 -26.93
N LEU A 277 -4.66 -9.11 -26.46
CA LEU A 277 -4.17 -10.20 -27.29
C LEU A 277 -5.34 -11.11 -27.67
N SER A 278 -5.44 -11.45 -28.96
CA SER A 278 -6.36 -12.45 -29.47
C SER A 278 -5.58 -13.58 -30.15
N THR A 279 -5.93 -14.80 -29.80
CA THR A 279 -5.44 -16.04 -30.42
C THR A 279 -6.41 -16.58 -31.48
N GLU A 280 -7.56 -15.94 -31.69
CA GLU A 280 -8.68 -16.52 -32.46
C GLU A 280 -8.46 -16.55 -33.99
N ASN A 281 -7.47 -15.84 -34.53
CA ASN A 281 -7.16 -15.78 -35.97
C ASN A 281 -5.65 -15.84 -36.26
N ALA A 282 -4.90 -16.70 -35.56
CA ALA A 282 -3.48 -16.90 -35.81
C ALA A 282 -3.26 -17.93 -36.93
N ASP A 283 -3.70 -17.64 -38.16
CA ASP A 283 -3.42 -18.49 -39.33
C ASP A 283 -1.90 -18.59 -39.62
N ASP A 284 -1.10 -17.66 -39.09
CA ASP A 284 0.36 -17.54 -39.31
C ASP A 284 1.20 -17.72 -38.03
N GLY A 285 0.57 -18.15 -36.92
CA GLY A 285 1.27 -18.40 -35.64
C GLY A 285 1.74 -17.17 -34.84
N ASN A 286 1.51 -15.95 -35.34
CA ASN A 286 1.80 -14.71 -34.62
C ASN A 286 0.59 -14.20 -33.83
N ASP A 287 0.83 -13.80 -32.58
CA ASP A 287 -0.17 -13.14 -31.74
C ASP A 287 -0.57 -11.79 -32.34
N ARG A 288 -1.88 -11.47 -32.28
CA ARG A 288 -2.42 -10.17 -32.71
C ARG A 288 -2.93 -9.38 -31.51
N ALA A 289 -2.55 -8.11 -31.46
CA ALA A 289 -3.07 -7.13 -30.50
C ALA A 289 -4.25 -6.38 -31.14
N VAL A 290 -5.46 -6.60 -30.62
CA VAL A 290 -6.69 -6.01 -31.15
C VAL A 290 -7.15 -4.86 -30.25
N LEU A 291 -7.46 -3.70 -30.82
CA LEU A 291 -7.97 -2.56 -30.09
C LEU A 291 -9.42 -2.85 -29.66
N LYS A 292 -9.62 -2.98 -28.35
CA LYS A 292 -10.94 -3.30 -27.76
C LYS A 292 -11.69 -2.08 -27.25
N ALA A 293 -10.97 -1.03 -26.89
CA ALA A 293 -11.58 0.23 -26.48
C ALA A 293 -10.62 1.40 -26.70
N ALA A 294 -11.18 2.58 -26.96
CA ALA A 294 -10.41 3.82 -27.02
C ALA A 294 -11.25 5.05 -26.69
N THR A 295 -10.61 6.14 -26.26
CA THR A 295 -11.30 7.39 -25.89
C THR A 295 -11.39 8.43 -27.01
N SER A 296 -10.40 8.51 -27.90
CA SER A 296 -10.46 9.46 -29.03
C SER A 296 -11.47 9.02 -30.09
N GLU A 297 -11.95 9.97 -30.90
CA GLU A 297 -12.87 9.68 -32.02
C GLU A 297 -12.26 8.71 -33.03
N ALA A 298 -11.00 8.93 -33.43
CA ALA A 298 -10.27 8.02 -34.31
C ALA A 298 -10.12 6.62 -33.69
N GLY A 299 -9.88 6.56 -32.38
CA GLY A 299 -9.81 5.30 -31.64
C GLY A 299 -11.14 4.54 -31.60
N ARG A 300 -12.26 5.23 -31.35
CA ARG A 300 -13.59 4.60 -31.35
C ARG A 300 -13.96 4.03 -32.72
N LEU A 301 -13.67 4.77 -33.79
CA LEU A 301 -13.85 4.26 -35.16
C LEU A 301 -12.98 3.04 -35.45
N ALA A 302 -11.74 3.03 -34.93
CA ALA A 302 -10.85 1.89 -35.06
C ALA A 302 -11.35 0.65 -34.28
N VAL A 303 -12.02 0.83 -33.14
CA VAL A 303 -12.69 -0.28 -32.42
C VAL A 303 -13.84 -0.85 -33.27
N GLU A 304 -14.69 -0.01 -33.86
CA GLU A 304 -15.82 -0.45 -34.70
C GLU A 304 -15.38 -1.22 -35.95
N THR A 305 -14.25 -0.84 -36.52
CA THR A 305 -13.63 -1.51 -37.69
C THR A 305 -12.82 -2.75 -37.31
N GLY A 306 -12.70 -3.07 -36.02
CA GLY A 306 -11.95 -4.23 -35.53
C GLY A 306 -10.45 -4.09 -35.72
N TYR A 307 -9.91 -2.87 -35.61
CA TYR A 307 -8.49 -2.60 -35.80
C TYR A 307 -7.63 -3.48 -34.90
N GLY A 308 -6.66 -4.16 -35.51
CA GLY A 308 -5.71 -4.97 -34.80
C GLY A 308 -4.42 -5.11 -35.58
N MET A 309 -3.31 -5.20 -34.84
CA MET A 309 -1.97 -5.28 -35.40
C MET A 309 -1.26 -6.54 -34.96
N GLU A 310 -0.29 -6.96 -35.75
CA GLU A 310 0.58 -8.08 -35.37
C GLU A 310 1.58 -7.65 -34.32
N VAL A 311 1.87 -8.56 -33.38
CA VAL A 311 2.86 -8.33 -32.35
C VAL A 311 4.25 -8.50 -32.96
N ASN A 312 4.90 -7.39 -33.28
CA ASN A 312 6.25 -7.37 -33.85
C ASN A 312 7.18 -6.43 -33.07
N THR A 313 8.47 -6.45 -33.42
CA THR A 313 9.49 -5.62 -32.78
C THR A 313 9.59 -4.21 -33.35
N GLU A 314 8.76 -3.83 -34.33
CA GLU A 314 8.77 -2.52 -34.97
C GLU A 314 7.80 -1.56 -34.28
N SER A 315 6.60 -2.05 -33.95
CA SER A 315 5.56 -1.33 -33.22
C SER A 315 5.93 -1.09 -31.75
N PRO A 316 5.67 0.11 -31.18
CA PRO A 316 5.76 0.36 -29.73
C PRO A 316 4.93 -0.63 -28.89
N ILE A 317 3.70 -0.91 -29.34
CA ILE A 317 2.79 -1.87 -28.69
C ILE A 317 3.39 -3.28 -28.74
N GLY A 318 3.90 -3.70 -29.89
CA GLY A 318 4.52 -5.01 -30.04
C GLY A 318 5.79 -5.17 -29.20
N LYS A 319 6.64 -4.14 -29.14
CA LYS A 319 7.81 -4.09 -28.25
C LYS A 319 7.42 -4.22 -26.78
N ALA A 320 6.36 -3.54 -26.33
CA ALA A 320 5.90 -3.62 -24.95
C ALA A 320 5.41 -5.03 -24.58
N ILE A 321 4.73 -5.72 -25.50
CA ILE A 321 4.26 -7.10 -25.32
C ILE A 321 5.44 -8.06 -25.24
N ILE A 322 6.35 -8.01 -26.23
CA ILE A 322 7.49 -8.93 -26.33
C ILE A 322 8.47 -8.72 -25.17
N ARG A 323 8.81 -7.46 -24.87
CA ARG A 323 9.78 -7.13 -23.82
C ARG A 323 9.19 -7.19 -22.43
N ARG A 324 7.86 -7.15 -22.28
CA ARG A 324 7.18 -7.09 -20.98
C ARG A 324 7.58 -5.87 -20.14
N HIS A 325 7.91 -4.77 -20.79
CA HIS A 325 8.33 -3.53 -20.13
C HIS A 325 7.56 -2.34 -20.70
N ALA A 326 7.25 -1.40 -19.80
CA ALA A 326 6.67 -0.13 -20.18
C ALA A 326 7.68 0.69 -21.00
N SER A 327 7.19 1.38 -22.03
CA SER A 327 8.01 2.23 -22.90
C SER A 327 7.43 3.63 -22.93
N ILE A 328 8.27 4.64 -22.77
CA ILE A 328 7.90 6.04 -22.94
C ILE A 328 8.53 6.52 -24.25
N LEU A 329 7.73 7.11 -25.12
CA LEU A 329 8.17 7.67 -26.39
C LEU A 329 8.12 9.21 -26.33
N SER A 330 9.19 9.81 -26.83
CA SER A 330 9.31 11.25 -27.06
C SER A 330 8.56 11.67 -28.34
N ALA A 331 8.40 12.99 -28.54
CA ALA A 331 7.73 13.53 -29.72
C ALA A 331 8.36 13.07 -31.05
N GLU A 332 9.69 12.96 -31.10
CA GLU A 332 10.43 12.51 -32.29
C GLU A 332 10.15 11.04 -32.61
N GLU A 333 10.15 10.19 -31.58
CA GLU A 333 9.87 8.76 -31.71
C GLU A 333 8.41 8.53 -32.10
N CYS A 334 7.47 9.30 -31.54
CA CYS A 334 6.05 9.27 -31.91
C CYS A 334 5.83 9.62 -33.39
N GLN A 335 6.61 10.57 -33.94
CA GLN A 335 6.51 10.96 -35.35
C GLN A 335 7.03 9.87 -36.30
N GLN A 336 8.02 9.09 -35.86
CA GLN A 336 8.53 7.93 -36.61
C GLN A 336 7.55 6.75 -36.55
N THR A 337 6.95 6.48 -35.40
CA THR A 337 5.99 5.37 -35.21
C THR A 337 4.63 5.65 -35.84
N SER A 338 4.17 6.90 -35.83
CA SER A 338 2.92 7.32 -36.48
C SER A 338 2.93 7.10 -38.00
N GLN A 339 4.10 7.01 -38.64
CA GLN A 339 4.22 6.68 -40.07
C GLN A 339 4.03 5.18 -40.36
N LEU A 340 4.24 4.34 -39.34
CA LEU A 340 4.09 2.88 -39.39
C LEU A 340 2.69 2.42 -38.94
N GLY A 341 1.95 3.28 -38.21
CA GLY A 341 0.62 2.99 -37.66
C GLY A 341 -0.53 3.48 -38.54
N ALA A 342 -1.66 2.76 -38.51
CA ALA A 342 -2.87 3.15 -39.25
C ALA A 342 -3.79 4.11 -38.47
N LEU A 343 -3.56 4.30 -37.17
CA LEU A 343 -4.38 5.16 -36.33
C LEU A 343 -3.91 6.62 -36.40
N ALA A 344 -4.73 7.50 -36.99
CA ALA A 344 -4.40 8.91 -37.15
C ALA A 344 -4.55 9.67 -35.82
N LEU A 345 -3.44 9.81 -35.09
CA LEU A 345 -3.35 10.54 -33.82
C LEU A 345 -2.42 11.77 -33.97
N PRO A 346 -2.89 12.86 -34.62
CA PRO A 346 -2.03 13.95 -35.10
C PRO A 346 -1.50 14.86 -33.99
N HIS A 347 -2.08 14.80 -32.79
CA HIS A 347 -1.70 15.65 -31.66
C HIS A 347 -0.74 14.96 -30.69
N THR A 348 -0.30 13.73 -30.96
CA THR A 348 0.63 13.00 -30.08
C THR A 348 1.98 13.69 -30.03
N ARG A 349 2.37 14.14 -28.83
CA ARG A 349 3.73 14.65 -28.55
C ARG A 349 4.45 13.86 -27.48
N SER A 350 3.75 12.98 -26.77
CA SER A 350 4.34 11.99 -25.87
C SER A 350 3.38 10.80 -25.78
N GLU A 351 3.94 9.59 -25.72
CA GLU A 351 3.20 8.33 -25.64
C GLU A 351 3.82 7.46 -24.54
N ILE A 352 2.98 6.79 -23.76
CA ILE A 352 3.41 5.75 -22.83
C ILE A 352 2.64 4.46 -23.13
N VAL A 353 3.42 3.40 -23.36
CA VAL A 353 2.92 2.08 -23.73
C VAL A 353 3.15 1.16 -22.55
N LEU A 354 2.06 0.67 -21.96
CA LEU A 354 2.08 -0.09 -20.71
C LEU A 354 1.60 -1.52 -20.97
N PRO A 355 2.45 -2.54 -20.78
CA PRO A 355 2.00 -3.92 -20.92
C PRO A 355 1.04 -4.29 -19.77
N LEU A 356 -0.09 -4.90 -20.13
CA LEU A 356 -1.05 -5.42 -19.18
C LEU A 356 -0.64 -6.83 -18.79
N GLN A 357 -0.04 -6.97 -17.61
CA GLN A 357 0.53 -8.22 -17.12
C GLN A 357 -0.25 -8.76 -15.93
N SER A 358 -0.59 -10.04 -16.00
CA SER A 358 -1.18 -10.81 -14.92
C SER A 358 -0.33 -12.04 -14.67
N GLY A 359 0.48 -12.04 -13.60
CA GLY A 359 1.47 -13.08 -13.36
C GLY A 359 2.61 -13.00 -14.39
N GLU A 360 2.91 -14.13 -15.06
CA GLU A 360 3.96 -14.20 -16.09
C GLU A 360 3.43 -13.96 -17.52
N GLU A 361 2.14 -13.69 -17.68
CA GLU A 361 1.49 -13.56 -18.99
C GLU A 361 1.13 -12.09 -19.27
N VAL A 362 1.43 -11.63 -20.48
CA VAL A 362 0.94 -10.35 -21.00
C VAL A 362 -0.41 -10.62 -21.67
N ILE A 363 -1.46 -9.92 -21.25
CA ILE A 363 -2.81 -10.10 -21.80
C ILE A 363 -3.16 -9.02 -22.83
N GLY A 364 -2.36 -7.96 -22.89
CA GLY A 364 -2.63 -6.80 -23.72
C GLY A 364 -1.69 -5.64 -23.41
N VAL A 365 -2.07 -4.46 -23.90
CA VAL A 365 -1.35 -3.20 -23.72
C VAL A 365 -2.36 -2.07 -23.48
N LEU A 366 -2.02 -1.19 -22.56
CA LEU A 366 -2.67 0.10 -22.39
C LEU A 366 -1.76 1.16 -23.00
N ASP A 367 -2.27 1.84 -24.01
CA ASP A 367 -1.57 2.83 -24.82
C ASP A 367 -2.15 4.21 -24.52
N ILE A 368 -1.30 5.18 -24.18
CA ILE A 368 -1.74 6.47 -23.65
C ILE A 368 -0.95 7.58 -24.33
N HIS A 369 -1.67 8.54 -24.93
CA HIS A 369 -1.08 9.65 -25.67
C HIS A 369 -1.45 11.00 -25.06
N SER A 370 -0.47 11.89 -25.00
CA SER A 370 -0.62 13.27 -24.56
C SER A 370 -0.23 14.25 -25.68
N SER A 371 -0.90 15.41 -25.70
CA SER A 371 -0.51 16.56 -26.51
C SER A 371 0.67 17.34 -25.96
N LYS A 372 1.04 17.10 -24.71
CA LYS A 372 2.16 17.74 -24.04
C LYS A 372 3.46 16.99 -24.30
N GLU A 373 4.53 17.74 -24.55
CA GLU A 373 5.87 17.18 -24.69
C GLU A 373 6.41 16.76 -23.32
N ASN A 374 7.04 15.58 -23.26
CA ASN A 374 7.56 15.00 -22.01
C ASN A 374 6.49 14.92 -20.90
N ALA A 375 5.25 14.60 -21.27
CA ALA A 375 4.17 14.38 -20.29
C ALA A 375 4.55 13.26 -19.32
N PHE A 376 5.17 12.18 -19.82
CA PHE A 376 5.55 11.02 -19.03
C PHE A 376 7.04 11.05 -18.64
N SER A 377 7.33 10.74 -17.36
CA SER A 377 8.68 10.69 -16.81
C SER A 377 8.97 9.36 -16.13
N THR A 378 10.25 9.05 -15.92
CA THR A 378 10.69 7.84 -15.19
C THR A 378 10.26 7.84 -13.73
N GLU A 379 10.10 9.01 -13.10
CA GLU A 379 9.61 9.13 -11.72
C GLU A 379 8.16 8.65 -11.57
N ASN A 380 7.33 8.95 -12.56
CA ASN A 380 5.91 8.61 -12.55
C ASN A 380 5.60 7.27 -13.25
N LEU A 381 6.59 6.64 -13.88
CA LEU A 381 6.44 5.34 -14.53
C LEU A 381 5.88 4.26 -13.60
N VAL A 382 6.32 4.27 -12.33
CA VAL A 382 5.87 3.32 -11.30
C VAL A 382 4.35 3.41 -11.09
N LEU A 383 3.80 4.62 -11.12
CA LEU A 383 2.36 4.85 -10.98
C LEU A 383 1.58 4.24 -12.16
N PHE A 384 2.02 4.52 -13.38
CA PHE A 384 1.38 3.99 -14.59
C PHE A 384 1.48 2.47 -14.70
N GLN A 385 2.61 1.89 -14.31
CA GLN A 385 2.77 0.44 -14.23
C GLN A 385 1.84 -0.20 -13.20
N ALA A 386 1.67 0.43 -12.03
CA ALA A 386 0.72 -0.03 -11.02
C ALA A 386 -0.72 0.00 -11.54
N LEU A 387 -1.09 1.06 -12.25
CA LEU A 387 -2.39 1.18 -12.92
C LEU A 387 -2.58 0.09 -13.97
N ALA A 388 -1.59 -0.13 -14.83
CA ALA A 388 -1.62 -1.16 -15.87
C ALA A 388 -1.76 -2.58 -15.28
N HIS A 389 -1.06 -2.88 -14.18
CA HIS A 389 -1.17 -4.16 -13.50
C HIS A 389 -2.59 -4.41 -12.95
N GLN A 390 -3.22 -3.37 -12.42
CA GLN A 390 -4.57 -3.47 -11.86
C GLN A 390 -5.63 -3.59 -12.95
N VAL A 391 -5.48 -2.84 -14.04
CA VAL A 391 -6.30 -3.02 -15.25
C VAL A 391 -6.18 -4.45 -15.78
N ALA A 392 -4.95 -4.98 -15.84
CA ALA A 392 -4.72 -6.36 -16.30
C ALA A 392 -5.44 -7.39 -15.42
N THR A 393 -5.33 -7.23 -14.10
CA THR A 393 -5.99 -8.11 -13.12
C THR A 393 -7.51 -8.05 -13.24
N ALA A 394 -8.08 -6.85 -13.36
CA ALA A 394 -9.52 -6.67 -13.52
C ALA A 394 -10.06 -7.31 -14.82
N ILE A 395 -9.36 -7.09 -15.94
CA ILE A 395 -9.72 -7.69 -17.23
C ILE A 395 -9.63 -9.21 -17.16
N ARG A 396 -8.55 -9.75 -16.57
CA ARG A 396 -8.39 -11.20 -16.41
C ARG A 396 -9.50 -11.81 -15.54
N ASN A 397 -9.86 -11.14 -14.44
CA ASN A 397 -10.95 -11.59 -13.57
C ASN A 397 -12.30 -11.58 -14.30
N ALA A 398 -12.60 -10.54 -15.07
CA ALA A 398 -13.82 -10.47 -15.87
C ALA A 398 -13.86 -11.55 -16.97
N GLN A 399 -12.74 -11.81 -17.65
CA GLN A 399 -12.63 -12.89 -18.63
C GLN A 399 -12.88 -14.27 -17.99
N LEU A 400 -12.24 -14.53 -16.85
CA LEU A 400 -12.42 -15.79 -16.11
C LEU A 400 -13.88 -15.97 -15.69
N PHE A 401 -14.50 -14.93 -15.13
CA PHE A 401 -15.89 -14.96 -14.71
C PHE A 401 -16.86 -15.22 -15.88
N SER A 402 -16.69 -14.50 -17.00
CA SER A 402 -17.50 -14.73 -18.21
C SER A 402 -17.34 -16.15 -18.74
N ARG A 403 -16.11 -16.69 -18.78
CA ARG A 403 -15.84 -18.06 -19.23
C ARG A 403 -16.45 -19.10 -18.31
N THR A 404 -16.39 -18.89 -16.99
CA THR A 404 -17.04 -19.79 -16.01
C THR A 404 -18.55 -19.80 -16.19
N ASN A 405 -19.19 -18.64 -16.39
CA ASN A 405 -20.62 -18.58 -16.62
C ASN A 405 -21.04 -19.24 -17.93
N ALA A 406 -20.28 -19.00 -19.01
CA ALA A 406 -20.53 -19.64 -20.31
C ALA A 406 -20.40 -21.17 -20.23
N LEU A 407 -19.35 -21.67 -19.56
CA LEU A 407 -19.17 -23.11 -19.32
C LEU A 407 -20.29 -23.69 -18.45
N LEU A 408 -20.76 -22.95 -17.44
CA LEU A 408 -21.86 -23.40 -16.59
C LEU A 408 -23.16 -23.53 -17.40
N GLU A 409 -23.46 -22.55 -18.26
CA GLU A 409 -24.61 -22.57 -19.15
C GLU A 409 -24.52 -23.74 -20.15
N GLU A 410 -23.35 -23.95 -20.77
CA GLU A 410 -23.10 -25.07 -21.66
C GLU A 410 -23.30 -26.43 -20.97
N VAL A 411 -22.76 -26.60 -19.75
CA VAL A 411 -22.94 -27.82 -18.96
C VAL A 411 -24.41 -28.03 -18.61
N GLN A 412 -25.14 -26.97 -18.23
CA GLN A 412 -26.57 -27.06 -17.92
C GLN A 412 -27.39 -27.45 -19.16
N ASP A 413 -27.05 -26.94 -20.33
CA ASP A 413 -27.71 -27.28 -21.59
C ASP A 413 -27.44 -28.71 -22.03
N ILE A 414 -26.20 -29.18 -21.89
CA ILE A 414 -25.85 -30.58 -22.10
C ILE A 414 -26.63 -31.48 -21.13
N GLN A 415 -26.69 -31.12 -19.84
CA GLN A 415 -27.45 -31.89 -18.85
C GLN A 415 -28.94 -31.96 -19.19
N ARG A 416 -29.56 -30.84 -19.58
CA ARG A 416 -30.97 -30.80 -19.98
C ARG A 416 -31.25 -31.69 -21.20
N ARG A 417 -30.41 -31.59 -22.23
CA ARG A 417 -30.52 -32.45 -23.44
C ARG A 417 -30.34 -33.92 -23.10
N TYR A 418 -29.31 -34.27 -22.32
CA TYR A 418 -29.04 -35.63 -21.89
C TYR A 418 -30.21 -36.22 -21.07
N LEU A 419 -30.75 -35.48 -20.10
CA LEU A 419 -31.92 -35.91 -19.34
C LEU A 419 -33.13 -36.13 -20.25
N GLY A 420 -33.40 -35.19 -21.16
CA GLY A 420 -34.50 -35.31 -22.11
C GLY A 420 -34.39 -36.53 -23.02
N GLU A 421 -33.19 -36.80 -23.55
CA GLU A 421 -32.91 -37.98 -24.38
C GLU A 421 -33.04 -39.28 -23.59
N ALA A 422 -32.45 -39.35 -22.40
CA ALA A 422 -32.48 -40.55 -21.57
C ALA A 422 -33.90 -40.92 -21.12
N TRP A 423 -34.73 -39.93 -20.79
CA TRP A 423 -36.16 -40.15 -20.52
C TRP A 423 -36.94 -40.55 -21.77
N ARG A 424 -36.63 -39.95 -22.93
CA ARG A 424 -37.28 -40.32 -24.21
C ARG A 424 -36.92 -41.75 -24.63
N GLU A 425 -35.69 -42.18 -24.41
CA GLU A 425 -35.24 -43.56 -24.64
C GLU A 425 -35.91 -44.56 -23.69
N LEU A 426 -36.01 -44.22 -22.41
CA LEU A 426 -36.73 -45.08 -21.46
C LEU A 426 -38.20 -45.23 -21.86
N LEU A 427 -38.87 -44.12 -22.16
CA LEU A 427 -40.28 -44.13 -22.55
C LEU A 427 -40.53 -44.78 -23.92
N SER A 428 -39.56 -44.82 -24.83
CA SER A 428 -39.69 -45.54 -26.10
C SER A 428 -39.54 -47.06 -25.93
N ARG A 429 -38.68 -47.50 -25.00
CA ARG A 429 -38.50 -48.92 -24.67
C ARG A 429 -39.62 -49.46 -23.78
N GLN A 430 -40.05 -48.67 -22.81
CA GLN A 430 -41.09 -49.01 -21.84
C GLN A 430 -42.02 -47.79 -21.69
N PRO A 431 -43.06 -47.68 -22.53
CA PRO A 431 -44.02 -46.60 -22.39
C PRO A 431 -44.75 -46.77 -21.06
N ILE A 432 -44.46 -45.86 -20.11
CA ILE A 432 -45.19 -45.77 -18.85
C ILE A 432 -46.60 -45.30 -19.19
N GLN A 433 -47.58 -46.19 -19.09
CA GLN A 433 -48.98 -45.82 -19.24
C GLN A 433 -49.36 -44.81 -18.15
N ALA A 434 -50.17 -43.82 -18.51
CA ALA A 434 -50.67 -42.84 -17.56
C ALA A 434 -51.41 -43.58 -16.43
N ILE A 435 -50.87 -43.51 -15.21
CA ILE A 435 -51.49 -44.11 -14.03
C ILE A 435 -52.60 -43.15 -13.59
N SER A 436 -53.84 -43.48 -13.93
CA SER A 436 -55.02 -42.78 -13.46
C SER A 436 -55.66 -43.56 -12.30
N SER A 437 -56.24 -42.87 -11.33
CA SER A 437 -57.23 -43.52 -10.47
C SER A 437 -58.52 -43.69 -11.27
N SER A 438 -59.22 -44.82 -11.12
CA SER A 438 -60.39 -45.27 -11.91
C SER A 438 -61.54 -44.26 -12.11
N SER A 439 -61.55 -43.12 -11.43
CA SER A 439 -62.49 -42.00 -11.63
C SER A 439 -62.00 -40.93 -12.62
N LEU A 440 -60.82 -41.08 -13.24
CA LEU A 440 -60.17 -40.06 -14.09
C LEU A 440 -60.00 -40.46 -15.56
N ASP A 441 -60.26 -41.72 -15.96
CA ASP A 441 -60.04 -42.17 -17.35
C ASP A 441 -60.85 -41.37 -18.38
N ASP A 442 -62.09 -41.02 -18.06
CA ASP A 442 -62.94 -40.16 -18.90
C ASP A 442 -62.41 -38.71 -18.98
N LEU A 443 -61.74 -38.21 -17.93
CA LEU A 443 -61.16 -36.87 -17.89
C LEU A 443 -59.82 -36.77 -18.64
N HIS A 444 -59.09 -37.87 -18.80
CA HIS A 444 -57.84 -37.86 -19.59
C HIS A 444 -58.07 -37.52 -21.06
N GLN A 445 -59.27 -37.79 -21.59
CA GLN A 445 -59.66 -37.47 -22.95
C GLN A 445 -60.30 -36.08 -23.10
N ASP A 446 -60.53 -35.34 -22.00
CA ASP A 446 -61.09 -33.99 -22.05
C ASP A 446 -60.13 -33.03 -22.77
N PRO A 447 -60.55 -32.40 -23.88
CA PRO A 447 -59.72 -31.44 -24.63
C PRO A 447 -59.22 -30.26 -23.79
N SER A 448 -59.97 -29.83 -22.77
CA SER A 448 -59.57 -28.75 -21.87
C SER A 448 -58.40 -29.16 -20.96
N ILE A 449 -58.45 -30.38 -20.41
CA ILE A 449 -57.38 -30.97 -19.60
C ILE A 449 -56.15 -31.25 -20.46
N GLN A 450 -56.32 -31.72 -21.70
CA GLN A 450 -55.22 -31.91 -22.64
C GLN A 450 -54.54 -30.59 -23.02
N ALA A 451 -55.32 -29.52 -23.25
CA ALA A 451 -54.78 -28.20 -23.53
C ALA A 451 -53.97 -27.65 -22.34
N MET A 452 -54.50 -27.76 -21.12
CA MET A 452 -53.78 -27.37 -19.90
C MET A 452 -52.52 -28.22 -19.68
N ARG A 453 -52.57 -29.53 -19.94
CA ARG A 453 -51.40 -30.41 -19.85
C ARG A 453 -50.32 -30.02 -20.84
N ARG A 454 -50.70 -29.74 -22.09
CA ARG A 454 -49.78 -29.24 -23.11
C ARG A 454 -49.15 -27.92 -22.68
N GLN A 455 -49.94 -27.01 -22.11
CA GLN A 455 -49.43 -25.75 -21.60
C GLN A 455 -48.42 -25.96 -20.45
N ALA A 456 -48.73 -26.82 -19.48
CA ALA A 456 -47.82 -27.18 -18.39
C ALA A 456 -46.51 -27.81 -18.89
N LEU A 457 -46.58 -28.67 -19.91
CA LEU A 457 -45.41 -29.27 -20.56
C LEU A 457 -44.55 -28.24 -21.29
N THR A 458 -45.17 -27.28 -22.00
CA THR A 458 -44.44 -26.27 -22.78
C THR A 458 -43.87 -25.14 -21.94
N LYS A 459 -44.62 -24.66 -20.94
CA LYS A 459 -44.19 -23.54 -20.08
C LYS A 459 -43.40 -24.01 -18.87
N GLY A 460 -43.60 -25.26 -18.46
CA GLY A 460 -43.07 -25.76 -17.20
C GLY A 460 -43.69 -25.04 -16.01
N GLU A 461 -44.92 -24.56 -16.05
CA GLU A 461 -45.55 -23.91 -14.90
C GLU A 461 -46.75 -24.73 -14.44
N THR A 462 -47.05 -24.66 -13.14
CA THR A 462 -48.27 -25.27 -12.60
C THR A 462 -49.48 -24.54 -13.15
N ILE A 463 -50.34 -25.26 -13.85
CA ILE A 463 -51.57 -24.70 -14.44
C ILE A 463 -52.75 -25.07 -13.55
N VAL A 464 -53.44 -24.05 -13.05
CA VAL A 464 -54.57 -24.21 -12.13
C VAL A 464 -55.84 -23.67 -12.79
N HIS A 465 -56.87 -24.50 -12.83
CA HIS A 465 -58.23 -24.12 -13.19
C HIS A 465 -59.14 -24.31 -11.99
N SER A 466 -59.76 -23.22 -11.53
CA SER A 466 -60.75 -23.23 -10.47
C SER A 466 -62.12 -22.87 -11.04
N ASN A 467 -63.15 -23.58 -10.60
CA ASN A 467 -64.50 -23.34 -11.08
C ASN A 467 -65.18 -22.31 -10.14
N ASP A 468 -65.36 -21.07 -10.60
CA ASP A 468 -65.73 -19.94 -9.74
C ASP A 468 -67.26 -19.68 -9.66
N LEU A 469 -67.76 -19.33 -8.47
CA LEU A 469 -69.19 -19.18 -8.12
C LEU A 469 -69.89 -17.94 -8.72
N GLY A 470 -69.22 -17.11 -9.54
CA GLY A 470 -69.70 -15.75 -9.83
C GLY A 470 -69.81 -15.32 -11.29
N LYS A 471 -69.31 -16.09 -12.25
CA LYS A 471 -69.43 -15.73 -13.68
C LYS A 471 -69.87 -16.93 -14.48
N ALA A 472 -71.13 -16.90 -14.93
CA ALA A 472 -71.54 -17.63 -16.10
C ALA A 472 -70.72 -17.12 -17.29
N SER A 473 -69.53 -17.67 -17.48
CA SER A 473 -68.80 -17.53 -18.73
C SER A 473 -69.56 -18.37 -19.76
N GLU A 474 -69.79 -17.76 -20.92
CA GLU A 474 -70.62 -18.29 -22.01
C GLU A 474 -70.34 -19.77 -22.31
N PRO A 475 -71.38 -20.54 -22.70
CA PRO A 475 -71.21 -21.94 -23.05
C PRO A 475 -70.31 -22.03 -24.29
N THR A 476 -69.07 -22.47 -24.10
CA THR A 476 -68.19 -22.85 -25.20
C THR A 476 -68.85 -24.03 -25.92
N LYS A 477 -69.55 -23.73 -27.02
CA LYS A 477 -70.15 -24.72 -27.92
C LYS A 477 -69.03 -25.43 -28.68
N ASN A 478 -68.40 -26.43 -28.06
CA ASN A 478 -67.84 -27.61 -28.73
C ASN A 478 -66.99 -28.39 -27.75
N THR A 479 -67.61 -29.31 -27.01
CA THR A 479 -67.00 -30.59 -26.64
C THR A 479 -68.15 -31.51 -26.26
N GLY A 480 -68.43 -32.48 -27.13
CA GLY A 480 -69.44 -33.50 -26.88
C GLY A 480 -68.93 -34.45 -25.81
N LEU A 481 -69.09 -34.09 -24.54
CA LEU A 481 -69.26 -34.95 -23.36
C LEU A 481 -69.38 -33.99 -22.17
N HIS A 482 -70.61 -33.63 -21.77
CA HIS A 482 -71.04 -33.18 -20.44
C HIS A 482 -72.43 -32.54 -20.57
N LYS A 483 -73.49 -33.32 -20.31
CA LYS A 483 -74.88 -32.83 -20.23
C LYS A 483 -75.20 -32.12 -18.90
N ASN A 484 -74.25 -31.92 -18.00
CA ASN A 484 -74.40 -31.13 -16.77
C ASN A 484 -73.22 -30.15 -16.67
N GLY A 485 -73.48 -28.85 -16.89
CA GLY A 485 -72.47 -27.79 -17.03
C GLY A 485 -71.78 -27.35 -15.73
N ASN A 486 -70.97 -28.21 -15.12
CA ASN A 486 -70.02 -27.80 -14.08
C ASN A 486 -68.60 -28.18 -14.52
N GLY A 487 -67.75 -27.18 -14.80
CA GLY A 487 -66.32 -27.39 -15.03
C GLY A 487 -65.64 -28.12 -13.87
N VAL A 488 -64.67 -28.98 -14.18
CA VAL A 488 -63.88 -29.71 -13.19
C VAL A 488 -62.79 -28.79 -12.66
N ALA A 489 -62.62 -28.69 -11.34
CA ALA A 489 -61.47 -28.01 -10.77
C ALA A 489 -60.22 -28.88 -10.98
N SER A 490 -59.20 -28.32 -11.62
CA SER A 490 -58.02 -29.09 -12.07
C SER A 490 -56.73 -28.35 -11.77
N MET A 491 -55.72 -29.10 -11.36
CA MET A 491 -54.36 -28.64 -11.14
C MET A 491 -53.41 -29.57 -11.89
N ILE A 492 -52.59 -29.01 -12.77
CA ILE A 492 -51.60 -29.76 -13.53
C ILE A 492 -50.22 -29.24 -13.17
N MET A 493 -49.40 -30.11 -12.59
CA MET A 493 -48.05 -29.79 -12.14
C MET A 493 -47.04 -30.47 -13.06
N PRO A 494 -46.02 -29.75 -13.55
CA PRO A 494 -44.95 -30.35 -14.31
C PRO A 494 -44.00 -31.15 -13.39
N LEU A 495 -43.60 -32.35 -13.83
CA LEU A 495 -42.48 -33.08 -13.23
C LEU A 495 -41.19 -32.53 -13.81
N LYS A 496 -40.45 -31.75 -13.01
CA LYS A 496 -39.21 -31.10 -13.44
C LYS A 496 -37.99 -31.74 -12.79
N LEU A 497 -36.96 -31.97 -13.60
CA LEU A 497 -35.63 -32.34 -13.15
C LEU A 497 -34.63 -31.37 -13.76
N ARG A 498 -33.96 -30.58 -12.91
CA ARG A 498 -32.91 -29.63 -13.34
C ARG A 498 -33.36 -28.74 -14.51
N GLY A 499 -34.60 -28.24 -14.45
CA GLY A 499 -35.19 -27.39 -15.48
C GLY A 499 -35.78 -28.13 -16.69
N GLN A 500 -35.57 -29.43 -16.83
CA GLN A 500 -36.18 -30.25 -17.88
C GLN A 500 -37.53 -30.83 -17.41
N VAL A 501 -38.60 -30.59 -18.17
CA VAL A 501 -39.91 -31.21 -17.91
C VAL A 501 -39.92 -32.62 -18.49
N ILE A 502 -40.16 -33.62 -17.64
CA ILE A 502 -40.19 -35.04 -18.01
C ILE A 502 -41.61 -35.62 -18.03
N GLY A 503 -42.59 -34.90 -17.47
CA GLY A 503 -43.99 -35.34 -17.42
C GLY A 503 -44.86 -34.36 -16.64
N THR A 504 -46.08 -34.79 -16.30
CA THR A 504 -47.01 -33.99 -15.49
C THR A 504 -47.79 -34.86 -14.53
N ILE A 505 -48.08 -34.33 -13.33
CA ILE A 505 -49.12 -34.87 -12.45
C ILE A 505 -50.38 -34.04 -12.64
N THR A 506 -51.52 -34.69 -12.84
CA THR A 506 -52.84 -34.04 -12.95
C THR A 506 -53.68 -34.42 -11.75
N VAL A 507 -54.17 -33.41 -11.03
CA VAL A 507 -55.13 -33.56 -9.94
C VAL A 507 -56.43 -32.90 -10.37
N CYS A 508 -57.53 -33.65 -10.36
CA CYS A 508 -58.84 -33.13 -10.69
C CYS A 508 -59.84 -33.46 -9.57
N ASP A 509 -60.73 -32.52 -9.27
CA ASP A 509 -61.87 -32.73 -8.39
C ASP A 509 -63.17 -32.60 -9.21
N PRO A 510 -63.75 -33.73 -9.67
CA PRO A 510 -64.94 -33.72 -10.52
C PRO A 510 -66.25 -33.48 -9.76
N ARG A 511 -66.23 -33.55 -8.41
CA ARG A 511 -67.45 -33.42 -7.59
C ARG A 511 -67.52 -32.09 -6.83
N SER A 512 -66.43 -31.36 -6.75
CA SER A 512 -66.34 -30.11 -6.00
C SER A 512 -66.18 -28.88 -6.89
N ARG A 513 -66.98 -27.84 -6.63
CA ARG A 513 -66.76 -26.48 -7.14
C ARG A 513 -65.71 -25.76 -6.28
N ARG A 514 -64.52 -26.35 -6.19
CA ARG A 514 -63.41 -25.90 -5.32
C ARG A 514 -62.54 -24.86 -6.01
N ARG A 515 -62.07 -23.88 -5.22
CA ARG A 515 -60.87 -23.09 -5.57
C ARG A 515 -59.67 -23.69 -4.85
N TRP A 516 -58.55 -23.81 -5.57
CA TRP A 516 -57.27 -24.24 -5.00
C TRP A 516 -56.67 -23.07 -4.22
N THR A 517 -56.28 -23.31 -2.98
CA THR A 517 -55.56 -22.30 -2.18
C THR A 517 -54.07 -22.30 -2.50
N GLU A 518 -53.36 -21.20 -2.26
CA GLU A 518 -51.89 -21.15 -2.47
C GLU A 518 -51.15 -22.21 -1.65
N ALA A 519 -51.61 -22.50 -0.42
CA ALA A 519 -51.02 -23.55 0.41
C ALA A 519 -51.16 -24.94 -0.24
N GLU A 520 -52.27 -25.20 -0.93
CA GLU A 520 -52.49 -26.45 -1.64
C GLU A 520 -51.66 -26.54 -2.92
N ILE A 521 -51.51 -25.44 -3.65
CA ILE A 521 -50.65 -25.36 -4.83
C ILE A 521 -49.20 -25.63 -4.42
N ASN A 522 -48.68 -24.93 -3.41
CA ASN A 522 -47.30 -25.09 -2.94
C ASN A 522 -47.03 -26.52 -2.43
N MET A 523 -48.00 -27.12 -1.73
CA MET A 523 -47.89 -28.51 -1.27
C MET A 523 -47.84 -29.47 -2.45
N ALA A 524 -48.71 -29.29 -3.44
CA ALA A 524 -48.78 -30.13 -4.61
C ALA A 524 -47.50 -30.00 -5.47
N GLU A 525 -46.97 -28.78 -5.64
CA GLU A 525 -45.68 -28.54 -6.29
C GLU A 525 -44.53 -29.26 -5.58
N THR A 526 -44.48 -29.19 -4.25
CA THR A 526 -43.48 -29.92 -3.44
C THR A 526 -43.57 -31.43 -3.68
N ILE A 527 -44.79 -31.98 -3.75
CA ILE A 527 -45.02 -33.40 -4.06
C ILE A 527 -44.55 -33.71 -5.47
N ALA A 528 -44.83 -32.86 -6.45
CA ALA A 528 -44.40 -33.05 -7.83
C ALA A 528 -42.86 -33.05 -7.95
N GLU A 529 -42.17 -32.15 -7.24
CA GLU A 529 -40.70 -32.12 -7.18
C GLU A 529 -40.11 -33.40 -6.56
N GLN A 530 -40.63 -33.83 -5.40
CA GLN A 530 -40.19 -35.07 -4.76
C GLN A 530 -40.49 -36.31 -5.60
N THR A 531 -41.62 -36.30 -6.31
CA THR A 531 -42.00 -37.39 -7.22
C THR A 531 -41.04 -37.46 -8.41
N ALA A 532 -40.72 -36.31 -9.03
CA ALA A 532 -39.76 -36.24 -10.13
C ALA A 532 -38.38 -36.80 -9.71
N LEU A 533 -37.88 -36.39 -8.53
CA LEU A 533 -36.62 -36.88 -7.97
C LEU A 533 -36.65 -38.39 -7.69
N THR A 534 -37.73 -38.89 -7.09
CA THR A 534 -37.87 -40.30 -6.76
C THR A 534 -37.90 -41.17 -8.02
N ILE A 535 -38.65 -40.73 -9.04
CA ILE A 535 -38.74 -41.41 -10.32
C ILE A 535 -37.38 -41.43 -11.05
N GLU A 536 -36.60 -40.35 -10.97
CA GLU A 536 -35.21 -40.33 -11.49
C GLU A 536 -34.30 -41.30 -10.75
N ASN A 537 -34.38 -41.35 -9.42
CA ASN A 537 -33.58 -42.29 -8.63
C ASN A 537 -33.93 -43.75 -8.98
N LEU A 538 -35.21 -44.06 -9.18
CA LEU A 538 -35.64 -45.39 -9.61
C LEU A 538 -35.11 -45.73 -11.00
N ARG A 539 -35.20 -44.79 -11.96
CA ARG A 539 -34.60 -44.97 -13.30
C ARG A 539 -33.10 -45.24 -13.23
N LEU A 540 -32.36 -44.46 -12.44
CA LEU A 540 -30.92 -44.63 -12.26
C LEU A 540 -30.58 -45.97 -11.61
N LEU A 541 -31.38 -46.41 -10.63
CA LEU A 541 -31.25 -47.71 -9.99
C LEU A 541 -31.46 -48.85 -11.00
N GLU A 542 -32.51 -48.79 -11.82
CA GLU A 542 -32.77 -49.78 -12.87
C GLU A 542 -31.63 -49.86 -13.88
N GLU A 543 -31.13 -48.72 -14.36
CA GLU A 543 -30.00 -48.69 -15.28
C GLU A 543 -28.73 -49.28 -14.66
N THR A 544 -28.48 -48.98 -13.37
CA THR A 544 -27.33 -49.54 -12.63
C THR A 544 -27.45 -51.05 -12.48
N GLN A 545 -28.65 -51.55 -12.12
CA GLN A 545 -28.91 -52.98 -11.99
C GLN A 545 -28.76 -53.70 -13.32
N ARG A 546 -29.26 -53.10 -14.41
CA ARG A 546 -29.15 -53.64 -15.77
C ARG A 546 -27.70 -53.77 -16.22
N ARG A 547 -26.88 -52.74 -16.00
CA ARG A 547 -25.43 -52.79 -16.29
C ARG A 547 -24.73 -53.87 -15.48
N ALA A 548 -25.00 -53.96 -14.18
CA ALA A 548 -24.43 -54.99 -13.33
C ALA A 548 -24.85 -56.41 -13.75
N ALA A 549 -26.09 -56.60 -14.18
CA ALA A 549 -26.57 -57.88 -14.70
C ALA A 549 -25.84 -58.26 -16.00
N GLN A 550 -25.64 -57.30 -16.91
CA GLN A 550 -24.90 -57.50 -18.15
C GLN A 550 -23.43 -57.87 -17.88
N GLU A 551 -22.75 -57.16 -16.97
CA GLU A 551 -21.37 -57.47 -16.59
C GLU A 551 -21.26 -58.86 -15.94
N ARG A 552 -22.20 -59.23 -15.06
CA ARG A 552 -22.25 -60.59 -14.47
C ARG A 552 -22.37 -61.66 -15.54
N LEU A 553 -23.28 -61.47 -16.51
CA LEU A 553 -23.46 -62.42 -17.61
C LEU A 553 -22.18 -62.55 -18.45
N VAL A 554 -21.53 -61.43 -18.78
CA VAL A 554 -20.24 -61.43 -19.51
C VAL A 554 -19.17 -62.18 -18.71
N SER A 555 -19.06 -61.90 -17.42
CA SER A 555 -18.10 -62.56 -16.53
C SER A 555 -18.37 -64.06 -16.37
N GLU A 556 -19.64 -64.47 -16.29
CA GLU A 556 -20.05 -65.86 -16.19
C GLU A 556 -19.69 -66.64 -17.46
N ILE A 557 -20.05 -66.10 -18.63
CA ILE A 557 -19.70 -66.69 -19.92
C ILE A 557 -18.17 -66.78 -20.06
N ALA A 558 -17.44 -65.70 -19.78
CA ALA A 558 -15.97 -65.70 -19.84
C ALA A 558 -15.34 -66.71 -18.85
N GLY A 559 -15.94 -66.90 -17.67
CA GLY A 559 -15.52 -67.89 -16.68
C GLY A 559 -15.71 -69.33 -17.17
N GLN A 560 -16.88 -69.66 -17.72
CA GLN A 560 -17.16 -70.98 -18.29
C GLN A 560 -16.23 -71.31 -19.47
N VAL A 561 -15.94 -70.32 -20.32
CA VAL A 561 -14.99 -70.44 -21.43
C VAL A 561 -13.58 -70.77 -20.92
N ARG A 562 -13.10 -70.11 -19.87
CA ARG A 562 -11.76 -70.35 -19.29
C ARG A 562 -11.65 -71.68 -18.53
N ALA A 563 -12.74 -72.18 -17.96
CA ALA A 563 -12.74 -73.42 -17.17
C ALA A 563 -12.61 -74.70 -18.01
N SER A 564 -12.79 -74.62 -19.33
CA SER A 564 -12.67 -75.76 -20.23
C SER A 564 -11.27 -75.87 -20.82
N LEU A 565 -10.60 -77.00 -20.59
CA LEU A 565 -9.23 -77.29 -21.05
C LEU A 565 -9.17 -77.89 -22.47
N ASN A 566 -10.31 -77.98 -23.17
CA ASN A 566 -10.40 -78.56 -24.51
C ASN A 566 -10.86 -77.50 -25.53
N PRO A 567 -10.01 -77.09 -26.50
CA PRO A 567 -10.29 -75.99 -27.42
C PRO A 567 -11.56 -76.19 -28.24
N ASP A 568 -11.89 -77.41 -28.68
CA ASP A 568 -13.14 -77.68 -29.41
C ASP A 568 -14.39 -77.49 -28.54
N THR A 569 -14.29 -77.85 -27.25
CA THR A 569 -15.38 -77.73 -26.29
C THR A 569 -15.60 -76.27 -25.88
N VAL A 570 -14.50 -75.50 -25.77
CA VAL A 570 -14.53 -74.06 -25.55
C VAL A 570 -15.27 -73.39 -26.70
N LEU A 571 -14.86 -73.59 -27.95
CA LEU A 571 -15.45 -72.92 -29.13
C LEU A 571 -16.94 -73.21 -29.30
N LYS A 572 -17.35 -74.49 -29.16
CA LYS A 572 -18.77 -74.88 -29.23
C LYS A 572 -19.60 -74.29 -28.10
N THR A 573 -19.05 -74.22 -26.89
CA THR A 573 -19.75 -73.62 -25.74
C THR A 573 -19.85 -72.11 -25.90
N THR A 574 -18.79 -71.44 -26.36
CA THR A 574 -18.75 -70.01 -26.64
C THR A 574 -19.81 -69.60 -27.67
N ILE A 575 -19.90 -70.29 -28.81
CA ILE A 575 -20.92 -69.99 -29.84
C ILE A 575 -22.35 -70.14 -29.31
N ARG A 576 -22.61 -71.23 -28.58
CA ARG A 576 -23.94 -71.53 -28.06
C ARG A 576 -24.38 -70.50 -27.02
N GLU A 577 -23.50 -70.14 -26.10
CA GLU A 577 -23.82 -69.16 -25.06
C GLU A 577 -23.85 -67.73 -25.61
N LEU A 578 -22.98 -67.35 -26.56
CA LEU A 578 -23.08 -66.07 -27.27
C LEU A 578 -24.38 -65.96 -28.09
N GLY A 579 -24.74 -67.01 -28.82
CA GLY A 579 -25.99 -67.04 -29.60
C GLY A 579 -27.21 -66.86 -28.71
N ARG A 580 -27.24 -67.54 -27.55
CA ARG A 580 -28.32 -67.37 -26.55
C ARG A 580 -28.31 -65.99 -25.89
N ALA A 581 -27.15 -65.50 -25.46
CA ALA A 581 -27.04 -64.23 -24.77
C ALA A 581 -27.38 -63.02 -25.66
N LEU A 582 -27.08 -63.11 -26.96
CA LEU A 582 -27.35 -62.05 -27.94
C LEU A 582 -28.68 -62.23 -28.69
N GLY A 583 -29.41 -63.32 -28.44
CA GLY A 583 -30.63 -63.65 -29.18
C GLY A 583 -30.40 -63.89 -30.68
N ALA A 584 -29.20 -64.31 -31.08
CA ALA A 584 -28.84 -64.55 -32.47
C ALA A 584 -29.18 -66.00 -32.86
N GLU A 585 -29.92 -66.18 -33.96
CA GLU A 585 -30.30 -67.50 -34.48
C GLU A 585 -29.12 -68.29 -35.06
N VAL A 586 -28.09 -67.59 -35.56
CA VAL A 586 -26.92 -68.20 -36.19
C VAL A 586 -25.65 -67.50 -35.68
N ALA A 587 -24.70 -68.30 -35.20
CA ALA A 587 -23.37 -67.85 -34.79
C ALA A 587 -22.32 -68.87 -35.23
N SER A 588 -21.21 -68.41 -35.79
CA SER A 588 -20.07 -69.24 -36.23
C SER A 588 -18.75 -68.66 -35.69
N ILE A 589 -17.77 -69.54 -35.45
CA ILE A 589 -16.38 -69.15 -35.18
C ILE A 589 -15.52 -69.88 -36.20
N GLU A 590 -14.70 -69.13 -36.92
CA GLU A 590 -13.75 -69.65 -37.89
C GLU A 590 -12.33 -69.26 -37.44
N ILE A 591 -11.46 -70.25 -37.27
CA ILE A 591 -10.06 -70.05 -36.92
C ILE A 591 -9.23 -70.23 -38.19
N MET A 592 -8.70 -69.13 -38.72
CA MET A 592 -7.88 -69.18 -39.93
C MET A 592 -6.39 -69.18 -39.55
N PRO A 593 -5.54 -70.02 -40.20
CA PRO A 593 -4.09 -69.91 -40.02
C PRO A 593 -3.60 -68.52 -40.46
N PRO A 594 -2.52 -68.01 -39.85
CA PRO A 594 -1.97 -66.70 -40.21
C PRO A 594 -1.63 -66.67 -41.71
N PRO A 595 -1.85 -65.54 -42.40
CA PRO A 595 -1.57 -65.43 -43.82
C PRO A 595 -0.10 -65.78 -44.08
N GLN A 596 0.16 -66.81 -44.89
CA GLN A 596 1.52 -67.09 -45.34
C GLN A 596 1.96 -65.96 -46.26
N GLU A 597 2.93 -65.15 -45.82
CA GLU A 597 3.64 -64.22 -46.70
C GLU A 597 4.23 -65.01 -47.87
N ARG A 598 3.70 -64.79 -49.07
CA ARG A 598 4.23 -65.39 -50.29
C ARG A 598 5.64 -64.87 -50.53
N PRO A 599 6.65 -65.72 -50.74
CA PRO A 599 7.96 -65.27 -51.16
C PRO A 599 7.83 -64.62 -52.55
N ASN A 600 8.32 -63.38 -52.65
CA ASN A 600 8.45 -62.64 -53.91
C ASN A 600 9.32 -63.45 -54.89
N GLY A 601 8.72 -63.89 -56.00
CA GLY A 601 9.38 -64.65 -57.06
C GLY A 601 8.89 -64.20 -58.43
N SER A 602 9.81 -63.62 -59.19
CA SER A 602 9.73 -62.95 -60.49
C SER A 602 9.14 -63.76 -61.67
N HIS A 603 8.57 -63.02 -62.63
CA HIS A 603 8.54 -63.21 -64.11
C HIS A 603 8.23 -64.62 -64.66
N SER A 604 7.30 -64.85 -65.61
CA SER A 604 7.07 -64.14 -66.87
C SER A 604 5.84 -64.71 -67.59
N ASN A 605 5.24 -63.86 -68.45
CA ASN A 605 4.54 -64.11 -69.71
C ASN A 605 3.54 -65.27 -69.88
N GLY A 606 2.36 -64.88 -70.37
CA GLY A 606 1.94 -65.40 -71.68
C GLY A 606 0.55 -66.02 -71.75
N ASN A 607 -0.44 -65.16 -72.05
CA ASN A 607 -1.49 -65.36 -73.04
C ASN A 607 -2.54 -66.48 -72.86
N GLY A 608 -3.81 -66.15 -73.08
CA GLY A 608 -4.81 -67.13 -73.53
C GLY A 608 -6.15 -67.17 -72.78
N ASN A 609 -6.98 -66.17 -73.05
CA ASN A 609 -8.36 -66.32 -73.55
C ASN A 609 -9.44 -67.15 -72.79
N THR A 610 -10.64 -66.55 -72.82
CA THR A 610 -11.99 -67.14 -72.81
C THR A 610 -12.57 -67.77 -71.54
N GLY A 611 -13.63 -67.13 -71.03
CA GLY A 611 -14.96 -67.72 -71.19
C GLY A 611 -15.70 -68.19 -69.93
N MET A 612 -16.59 -67.32 -69.46
CA MET A 612 -18.00 -67.59 -69.13
C MET A 612 -18.39 -68.59 -68.01
N LYS A 613 -19.48 -68.18 -67.33
CA LYS A 613 -20.41 -68.90 -66.43
C LYS A 613 -19.97 -68.98 -64.97
N SER A 614 -20.60 -68.23 -64.07
CA SER A 614 -21.95 -68.43 -63.49
C SER A 614 -22.08 -69.75 -62.76
N GLU A 615 -22.09 -69.71 -61.44
CA GLU A 615 -23.10 -70.41 -60.64
C GLU A 615 -23.08 -69.92 -59.19
N GLN A 616 -24.30 -69.75 -58.67
CA GLN A 616 -24.62 -69.44 -57.28
C GLN A 616 -24.29 -70.65 -56.39
N SER A 617 -23.86 -70.39 -55.15
CA SER A 617 -24.60 -70.79 -53.95
C SER A 617 -24.08 -70.09 -52.71
#